data_AF-A0A7W1S8C2-F1
#
_entry.id   AF-A0A7W1S8C2-F1
#
_cell.length_a   1.000
_cell.length_b   1.000
_cell.length_c   1.000
_cell.angle_alpha   90.00
_cell.angle_beta   90.00
_cell.angle_gamma   90.00
#
_symmetry.space_group_name_H-M   'P 1'
#
loop_
_entity.id
_entity.type
_entity.pdbx_description
1 polymer ?
#
loop_
_entity_poly.entity_id
_entity_poly.type
_entity_poly.pdbx_seq_one_letter_code
_entity_poly.pdbx_strand_id
1 'polypeptide(L)'
;MAVSFLKRTTPKLGDVIDWTRRNIDRVKLNFTSGRIVPVDPWPQKPFIYQINTYVWLNTLSRSYNRPITLENVPDKVLDELSSYNVDAIW
;
A
#
# COMPACT_ATOMS: atom_id res chain seq x y z
N MET A 1 5.64 -4.76 -17.94
CA MET A 1 6.01 -6.03 -18.58
C MET A 1 7.39 -6.45 -18.05
N ALA A 2 7.43 -7.30 -17.01
CA ALA A 2 8.56 -8.15 -16.57
C ALA A 2 8.36 -8.62 -15.10
N VAL A 3 7.26 -9.30 -14.82
CA VAL A 3 7.16 -10.23 -13.67
C VAL A 3 6.66 -11.55 -14.23
N SER A 4 7.54 -12.27 -14.91
CA SER A 4 7.23 -13.57 -15.52
C SER A 4 8.32 -14.60 -15.29
N PHE A 5 9.19 -14.41 -14.29
CA PHE A 5 10.29 -15.33 -13.99
C PHE A 5 10.01 -16.27 -12.80
N LEU A 6 8.76 -16.73 -12.67
CA LEU A 6 8.37 -17.75 -11.70
C LEU A 6 7.59 -18.90 -12.36
N LYS A 7 8.14 -19.45 -13.44
CA LYS A 7 7.70 -20.77 -13.94
C LYS A 7 8.82 -21.79 -13.85
N ARG A 8 8.61 -22.75 -12.94
CA ARG A 8 9.06 -24.16 -13.00
C ARG A 8 10.56 -24.42 -13.20
N THR A 9 11.39 -24.05 -12.23
CA THR A 9 12.62 -24.77 -11.84
C THR A 9 13.18 -24.08 -10.61
N THR A 10 13.63 -24.83 -9.59
CA THR A 10 14.42 -24.24 -8.50
C THR A 10 15.69 -23.64 -9.10
N PRO A 11 15.89 -22.31 -9.05
CA PRO A 11 17.05 -21.70 -9.66
C PRO A 11 18.31 -22.18 -8.95
N LYS A 12 19.40 -22.42 -9.70
CA LYS A 12 20.68 -22.76 -9.09
C LYS A 12 21.18 -21.55 -8.32
N LEU A 13 21.80 -21.79 -7.16
CA LEU A 13 22.26 -20.72 -6.26
C LEU A 13 23.16 -19.68 -6.98
N GLY A 14 23.97 -20.13 -7.95
CA GLY A 14 24.80 -19.26 -8.77
C GLY A 14 24.02 -18.25 -9.61
N ASP A 15 22.92 -18.67 -10.24
CA ASP A 15 22.09 -17.81 -11.09
C ASP A 15 21.41 -16.70 -10.28
N VAL A 16 20.99 -17.04 -9.06
CA VAL A 16 20.39 -16.09 -8.10
C VAL A 16 21.42 -15.05 -7.64
N ILE A 17 22.65 -15.49 -7.34
CA ILE A 17 23.74 -14.59 -6.90
C ILE A 17 24.12 -13.64 -8.04
N ASP A 18 24.29 -14.14 -9.26
CA ASP A 18 24.68 -13.33 -10.42
C ASP A 18 23.58 -12.37 -10.88
N TRP A 19 22.31 -12.78 -10.77
CA TRP A 19 21.19 -11.86 -10.99
C TRP A 19 21.16 -10.76 -9.94
N THR A 20 21.34 -11.11 -8.66
CA THR A 20 21.31 -10.16 -7.54
C THR A 20 22.42 -9.12 -7.68
N ARG A 21 23.67 -9.56 -7.93
CA ARG A 21 24.82 -8.67 -8.12
C ARG A 21 24.60 -7.65 -9.25
N ARG A 22 23.92 -8.04 -10.33
CA ARG A 22 23.65 -7.17 -11.49
C ARG A 22 22.51 -6.20 -11.30
N ASN A 23 21.60 -6.45 -10.37
CA ASN A 23 20.38 -5.66 -10.20
C ASN A 23 20.28 -5.00 -8.82
N ILE A 24 21.29 -5.13 -7.97
CA ILE A 24 21.31 -4.59 -6.60
C ILE A 24 21.04 -3.07 -6.57
N ASP A 25 21.50 -2.33 -7.59
CA ASP A 25 21.26 -0.88 -7.67
C ASP A 25 19.81 -0.53 -8.06
N ARG A 26 19.10 -1.44 -8.76
CA ARG A 26 17.68 -1.28 -9.14
C ARG A 26 16.75 -1.74 -8.02
N VAL A 27 17.21 -2.70 -7.23
CA VAL A 27 16.52 -3.24 -6.06
C VAL A 27 16.99 -2.41 -4.87
N LYS A 28 16.44 -1.20 -4.69
CA LYS A 28 16.62 -0.41 -3.46
C LYS A 28 15.96 -1.11 -2.27
N LEU A 29 16.55 -2.23 -1.84
CA LEU A 29 16.34 -2.81 -0.54
C LEU A 29 17.40 -2.16 0.35
N ASN A 30 16.96 -1.31 1.27
CA ASN A 30 17.85 -0.65 2.22
C ASN A 30 18.39 -1.68 3.20
N PHE A 31 19.49 -2.35 2.85
CA PHE A 31 20.19 -3.28 3.71
C PHE A 31 21.09 -2.53 4.70
N THR A 32 20.49 -1.94 5.72
CA THR A 32 21.24 -1.47 6.88
C THR A 32 21.29 -2.61 7.90
N SER A 33 22.45 -3.27 7.99
CA SER A 33 22.80 -4.29 9.01
C SER A 33 21.76 -5.40 9.25
N GLY A 34 21.70 -6.41 8.37
CA GLY A 34 21.24 -7.78 8.72
C GLY A 34 19.82 -7.98 9.25
N ARG A 35 18.97 -6.96 9.31
CA ARG A 35 17.55 -7.08 9.66
C ARG A 35 16.69 -6.71 8.46
N ILE A 36 15.78 -7.61 8.10
CA ILE A 36 14.65 -7.28 7.21
C ILE A 36 13.75 -6.37 8.02
N VAL A 37 13.77 -5.07 7.74
CA VAL A 37 12.80 -4.11 8.30
C VAL A 37 11.63 -3.96 7.32
N PRO A 38 10.37 -4.03 7.77
CA PRO A 38 9.23 -3.81 6.90
C PRO A 38 9.23 -2.39 6.34
N VAL A 39 8.58 -2.25 5.19
CA VAL A 39 8.29 -0.99 4.49
C VAL A 39 7.71 0.04 5.46
N ASP A 40 8.23 1.26 5.38
CA ASP A 40 7.97 2.46 6.18
C ASP A 40 7.34 2.25 7.56
N PRO A 41 8.11 2.32 8.66
CA PRO A 41 7.53 2.23 9.99
C PRO A 41 6.57 3.41 10.19
N TRP A 42 5.34 3.09 10.63
CA TRP A 42 4.40 4.08 11.17
C TRP A 42 5.13 5.07 12.08
N PRO A 43 4.75 6.36 12.08
CA PRO A 43 5.32 7.30 13.02
C PRO A 43 5.12 6.79 14.46
N GLN A 44 6.02 7.14 15.37
CA GLN A 44 5.94 6.72 16.77
C GLN A 44 4.62 7.12 17.46
N LYS A 45 3.93 8.13 16.90
CA LYS A 45 2.63 8.61 17.36
C LYS A 45 1.72 8.81 16.13
N PRO A 46 1.03 7.76 15.66
CA PRO A 46 0.16 7.88 14.51
C PRO A 46 -1.09 8.69 14.86
N PHE A 47 -1.50 9.56 13.95
CA PHE A 47 -2.75 10.28 14.01
C PHE A 47 -3.79 9.55 13.15
N ILE A 48 -4.74 8.91 13.82
CA ILE A 48 -5.79 8.09 13.19
C ILE A 48 -7.11 8.85 13.26
N TYR A 49 -7.76 9.02 12.12
CA TYR A 49 -9.09 9.59 12.03
C TYR A 49 -10.15 8.51 11.97
N GLN A 50 -11.01 8.46 12.98
CA GLN A 50 -12.10 7.49 13.01
C GLN A 50 -13.36 8.06 12.38
N ILE A 51 -13.98 7.29 11.47
CA ILE A 51 -15.25 7.63 10.84
C ILE A 51 -16.33 6.57 11.11
N ASN A 52 -17.53 7.01 11.46
CA ASN A 52 -18.66 6.09 11.50
C ASN A 52 -19.07 5.73 10.06
N THR A 53 -18.60 4.58 9.59
CA THR A 53 -18.80 4.12 8.21
C THR A 53 -20.28 4.08 7.82
N TYR A 54 -21.19 3.67 8.71
CA TYR A 54 -22.62 3.58 8.38
C TYR A 54 -23.23 4.96 8.12
N VAL A 55 -23.01 5.91 9.04
CA VAL A 55 -23.52 7.28 8.90
C VAL A 55 -22.90 7.99 7.69
N TRP A 56 -21.60 7.81 7.49
CA TRP A 56 -20.86 8.39 6.38
C TRP A 56 -21.34 7.88 5.01
N LEU A 57 -21.43 6.56 4.81
CA LEU A 57 -21.93 5.98 3.57
C LEU A 57 -23.39 6.35 3.30
N ASN A 58 -24.22 6.44 4.35
CA ASN A 58 -25.61 6.88 4.21
C ASN A 58 -25.68 8.34 3.72
N THR A 59 -24.83 9.21 4.27
CA THR A 59 -24.74 10.62 3.89
C THR A 59 -24.28 10.79 2.44
N LEU A 60 -23.24 10.03 2.04
CA LEU A 60 -22.77 10.00 0.66
C LEU A 60 -23.84 9.49 -0.29
N SER A 61 -24.54 8.42 0.07
CA SER A 61 -25.59 7.84 -0.76
C SER A 61 -26.70 8.84 -1.07
N ARG A 62 -27.13 9.62 -0.06
CA ARG A 62 -28.12 10.69 -0.22
C ARG A 62 -27.59 11.82 -1.11
N SER A 63 -26.34 12.23 -0.91
CA SER A 63 -25.73 13.35 -1.64
C SER A 63 -25.52 13.04 -3.13
N TYR A 64 -25.13 11.80 -3.46
CA TYR A 64 -24.94 11.34 -4.84
C TYR A 64 -26.21 10.73 -5.45
N ASN A 65 -27.32 10.70 -4.70
CA ASN A 65 -28.60 10.12 -5.09
C ASN A 65 -28.49 8.68 -5.67
N ARG A 66 -27.60 7.87 -5.09
CA ARG A 66 -27.39 6.46 -5.46
C ARG A 66 -26.78 5.70 -4.27
N PRO A 67 -26.93 4.36 -4.17
CA PRO A 67 -26.26 3.59 -3.14
C PRO A 67 -24.74 3.73 -3.22
N ILE A 68 -24.12 4.21 -2.14
CA ILE A 68 -22.67 4.23 -1.94
C ILE A 68 -22.29 3.21 -0.87
N THR A 69 -21.36 2.34 -1.22
CA THR A 69 -20.79 1.25 -0.43
C THR A 69 -19.26 1.44 -0.41
N LEU A 70 -18.55 0.72 0.45
CA LEU A 70 -17.08 0.81 0.51
C LEU A 70 -16.40 0.48 -0.83
N GLU A 71 -17.02 -0.35 -1.68
CA GLU A 71 -16.50 -0.72 -2.99
C GLU A 71 -16.59 0.39 -4.05
N ASN A 72 -17.44 1.41 -3.85
CA ASN A 72 -17.78 2.37 -4.90
C ASN A 72 -17.74 3.84 -4.44
N VAL A 73 -17.08 4.11 -3.31
CA VAL A 73 -16.79 5.47 -2.85
C VAL A 73 -16.02 6.19 -3.97
N PRO A 74 -16.47 7.38 -4.42
CA PRO A 74 -15.75 8.12 -5.46
C PRO A 74 -14.35 8.55 -4.99
N ASP A 75 -13.35 8.42 -5.86
CA ASP A 75 -11.95 8.77 -5.57
C ASP A 75 -11.81 10.18 -4.99
N LYS A 76 -12.55 11.16 -5.52
CA LYS A 76 -12.54 12.54 -5.02
C LYS A 76 -12.85 12.65 -3.52
N VAL A 77 -13.73 11.79 -3.00
CA VAL A 77 -14.07 11.77 -1.57
C VAL A 77 -12.91 11.21 -0.75
N LEU A 78 -12.20 10.20 -1.28
CA LEU A 78 -11.00 9.65 -0.65
C LEU A 78 -9.83 10.64 -0.70
N ASP A 79 -9.68 11.36 -1.82
CA ASP A 79 -8.68 12.43 -1.98
C ASP A 79 -8.89 13.54 -0.94
N GLU A 80 -10.15 13.96 -0.72
CA GLU A 80 -10.50 14.94 0.31
C GLU A 80 -10.11 14.44 1.71
N LEU A 81 -10.44 13.19 2.05
CA LEU A 81 -10.05 12.58 3.32
C LEU A 81 -8.52 12.50 3.48
N SER A 82 -7.79 12.23 2.40
CA SER A 82 -6.32 12.18 2.41
C SER A 82 -5.67 13.54 2.68
N SER A 83 -6.38 14.65 2.42
CA SER A 83 -5.90 16.01 2.65
C SER A 83 -5.81 16.40 4.14
N TYR A 84 -6.39 15.60 5.04
CA TYR A 84 -6.45 15.89 6.48
C TYR A 84 -5.15 15.63 7.23
N ASN A 85 -4.07 15.24 6.55
CA ASN A 85 -2.77 14.98 7.14
C ASN A 85 -2.85 13.98 8.32
N VAL A 86 -3.65 12.92 8.12
CA VAL A 86 -3.80 11.79 9.03
C VAL A 86 -2.98 10.62 8.49
N ASP A 87 -2.44 9.80 9.37
CA ASP A 87 -1.66 8.63 8.96
C ASP A 87 -2.57 7.47 8.54
N ALA A 88 -3.78 7.40 9.10
CA ALA A 88 -4.77 6.37 8.77
C ALA A 88 -6.21 6.85 8.98
N ILE A 89 -7.15 6.15 8.34
CA ILE A 89 -8.58 6.24 8.60
C ILE A 89 -9.06 4.90 9.16
N TRP A 90 -9.92 4.94 10.18
CA TRP A 90 -10.50 3.76 10.82
C TRP A 90 -12.03 3.79 10.82
#